data_AF-A0A0A9X425-F1
#
_entry.id   AF-A0A0A9X425-F1
#
_cell.length_a   1.000
_cell.length_b   1.000
_cell.length_c   1.000
_cell.angle_alpha   90.00
_cell.angle_beta   90.00
_cell.angle_gamma   90.00
#
_symmetry.space_group_name_H-M   'P 1'
#
loop_
_entity.id
_entity.type
_entity.pdbx_description
1 polymer ?
#
loop_
_entity_poly.entity_id
_entity_poly.type
_entity_poly.pdbx_seq_one_letter_code
_entity_poly.pdbx_strand_id
1 'polypeptide(L)'
;LLIWMAEAALALSRTPLIVFQHEVINFASEDIVHEILSQTTTLPDNHYHHYKTSKHLRTLYQIGDSEKDLPECEARAVCSKVDLYDSPWIERQCRCLKQQKCPSSLSPNDGHTIADRTRQFKLCE
;
A
#
# COMPACT_ATOMS: atom_id res chain seq x y z
N LEU A 1 -28.50 -56.11 -22.18
CA LEU A 1 -27.17 -56.76 -22.12
C LEU A 1 -26.34 -56.15 -23.24
N LEU A 2 -25.34 -55.31 -23.05
CA LEU A 2 -24.35 -55.17 -21.98
C LEU A 2 -23.97 -53.69 -21.82
N ILE A 3 -23.71 -53.34 -20.57
CA ILE A 3 -23.28 -52.05 -20.05
C ILE A 3 -21.80 -51.84 -20.44
N TRP A 4 -21.46 -50.69 -21.03
CA TRP A 4 -20.08 -50.18 -21.04
C TRP A 4 -20.09 -48.82 -20.34
N MET A 5 -19.81 -48.87 -19.04
CA MET A 5 -19.48 -47.69 -18.23
C MET A 5 -18.05 -47.31 -18.59
N ALA A 6 -17.88 -46.21 -19.32
CA ALA A 6 -16.58 -45.57 -19.44
C ALA A 6 -16.40 -44.64 -18.24
N GLU A 7 -15.69 -45.15 -17.24
CA GLU A 7 -15.01 -44.38 -16.21
C GLU A 7 -13.93 -43.49 -16.83
N ALA A 8 -13.84 -42.26 -16.32
CA ALA A 8 -12.73 -41.28 -16.34
C ALA A 8 -13.34 -39.90 -16.65
N ALA A 9 -13.18 -38.85 -15.86
CA ALA A 9 -12.18 -38.56 -14.87
C ALA A 9 -12.80 -37.68 -13.78
N LEU A 10 -12.60 -38.08 -12.52
CA LEU A 10 -12.68 -37.17 -11.39
C LEU A 10 -11.54 -36.15 -11.53
N ALA A 11 -11.78 -35.05 -12.24
CA ALA A 11 -10.95 -33.87 -12.14
C ALA A 11 -11.29 -33.17 -10.81
N LEU A 12 -10.81 -33.74 -9.71
CA LEU A 12 -10.61 -33.01 -8.47
C LEU A 12 -9.59 -31.91 -8.79
N SER A 13 -10.08 -30.72 -9.14
CA SER A 13 -9.29 -29.50 -9.15
C SER A 13 -8.89 -29.18 -7.71
N ARG A 14 -7.85 -29.87 -7.23
CA ARG A 14 -7.09 -29.48 -6.05
C ARG A 14 -6.40 -28.18 -6.38
N THR A 15 -7.07 -27.06 -6.15
CA THR A 15 -6.39 -25.79 -5.97
C THR A 15 -5.44 -25.97 -4.78
N PRO A 16 -4.14 -25.66 -4.89
CA PRO A 16 -3.33 -25.52 -3.71
C PRO A 16 -3.88 -24.29 -2.97
N LEU A 17 -4.45 -24.51 -1.78
CA LEU A 17 -4.62 -23.43 -0.83
C LEU A 17 -3.22 -22.91 -0.50
N ILE A 18 -2.88 -21.73 -1.02
CA ILE A 18 -1.70 -21.01 -0.56
C ILE A 18 -2.02 -20.58 0.87
N VAL A 19 -1.51 -21.36 1.82
CA VAL A 19 -1.47 -21.02 3.23
C VAL A 19 -0.51 -19.85 3.37
N PHE A 20 -1.04 -18.63 3.51
CA PHE A 20 -0.27 -17.51 4.05
C PHE A 20 -0.07 -17.78 5.55
N GLN A 21 1.04 -18.43 5.88
CA GLN A 21 1.51 -18.51 7.25
C GLN A 21 1.97 -17.11 7.66
N HIS A 22 1.06 -16.30 8.21
CA HIS A 22 1.46 -15.14 8.98
C HIS A 22 2.10 -15.64 10.26
N GLU A 23 3.41 -15.53 10.37
CA GLU A 23 4.06 -15.57 11.66
C GLU A 23 3.50 -14.40 12.49
N VAL A 24 2.78 -14.77 13.54
CA VAL A 24 2.31 -13.83 14.56
C VAL A 24 3.54 -13.41 15.35
N ILE A 25 4.15 -12.28 14.98
CA ILE A 25 5.10 -11.61 15.85
C ILE A 25 4.27 -10.92 16.93
N ASN A 26 4.17 -11.58 18.09
CA ASN A 26 3.69 -10.94 19.31
C ASN A 26 4.68 -9.83 19.70
N PHE A 27 4.38 -8.58 19.35
CA PHE A 27 5.01 -7.44 20.01
C PHE A 27 4.04 -6.92 21.07
N ALA A 28 4.21 -7.44 22.27
CA ALA A 28 3.58 -6.90 23.46
C ALA A 28 4.29 -5.63 23.90
N SER A 29 3.53 -4.69 24.48
CA SER A 29 3.98 -3.56 25.31
C SER A 29 4.62 -2.40 24.51
N GLU A 30 4.26 -1.13 24.64
CA GLU A 30 3.62 -0.34 25.71
C GLU A 30 2.98 0.91 25.08
N ASP A 31 1.70 1.19 25.34
CA ASP A 31 1.09 2.51 25.05
C ASP A 31 0.14 2.90 26.20
N ILE A 32 0.70 3.00 27.41
CA ILE A 32 0.14 3.78 28.52
C ILE A 32 1.13 4.88 28.87
N VAL A 33 1.36 5.83 27.96
CA VAL A 33 2.06 7.07 28.30
C VAL A 33 1.64 8.21 27.37
N HIS A 34 0.34 8.50 27.34
CA HIS A 34 -0.17 9.69 26.66
C HIS A 34 -0.67 10.80 27.59
N GLU A 35 -0.22 10.83 28.86
CA GLU A 35 -0.64 11.88 29.80
C GLU A 35 0.45 12.46 30.73
N ILE A 36 1.73 12.09 30.62
CA ILE A 36 2.78 12.68 31.49
C ILE A 36 4.08 12.96 30.74
N LEU A 37 4.08 13.91 29.80
CA LEU A 37 5.32 14.63 29.46
C LEU A 37 5.06 15.99 28.79
N SER A 38 4.25 16.84 29.43
CA SER A 38 4.15 18.25 29.03
C SER A 38 5.29 19.11 29.57
N GLN A 39 6.23 18.56 30.34
CA GLN A 39 7.25 19.38 30.99
C GLN A 39 8.62 18.70 31.01
N THR A 40 9.59 19.46 30.49
CA THR A 40 11.03 19.48 30.82
C THR A 40 12.01 18.60 30.02
N THR A 41 13.05 19.30 29.56
CA THR A 41 14.44 18.88 29.29
C THR A 41 14.80 18.21 27.96
N THR A 42 15.23 19.05 27.02
CA THR A 42 16.47 18.98 26.23
C THR A 42 17.18 17.62 26.11
N LEU A 43 16.98 16.92 24.99
CA LEU A 43 17.83 15.81 24.50
C LEU A 43 18.01 15.96 22.97
N PRO A 44 19.14 15.48 22.40
CA PRO A 44 19.59 15.88 21.07
C PRO A 44 18.56 15.49 20.01
N ASP A 45 18.23 16.47 19.18
CA ASP A 45 17.25 16.41 18.11
C ASP A 45 17.63 15.31 17.11
N ASN A 46 17.14 14.09 17.34
CA ASN A 46 17.00 13.11 16.27
C ASN A 46 15.94 13.70 15.36
N HIS A 47 16.42 14.48 14.39
CA HIS A 47 15.66 15.01 13.28
C HIS A 47 15.03 13.85 12.50
N TYR A 48 13.95 13.27 13.02
CA TYR A 48 12.88 12.81 12.16
C TYR A 48 12.49 14.04 11.38
N HIS A 49 12.91 14.07 10.11
CA HIS A 49 12.59 15.13 9.19
C HIS A 49 11.08 15.25 9.14
N HIS A 50 10.55 16.13 9.98
CA HIS A 50 9.21 16.64 9.89
C HIS A 50 9.18 17.40 8.57
N TYR A 51 8.90 16.68 7.48
CA TYR A 51 8.79 17.23 6.14
C TYR A 51 7.61 18.19 6.18
N LYS A 52 7.91 19.45 6.55
CA LYS A 52 7.00 20.58 6.48
C LYS A 52 6.57 20.68 5.03
N THR A 53 5.32 20.27 4.82
CA THR A 53 4.41 20.56 3.73
C THR A 53 4.80 21.80 2.91
N SER A 54 4.91 21.63 1.58
CA SER A 54 4.59 22.61 0.51
C SER A 54 5.53 22.64 -0.71
N LYS A 55 6.55 21.79 -0.81
CA LYS A 55 7.18 21.53 -2.13
C LYS A 55 6.34 20.48 -2.85
N HIS A 56 5.80 20.83 -4.02
CA HIS A 56 5.14 19.91 -4.93
C HIS A 56 6.06 18.70 -5.13
N LEU A 57 5.65 17.54 -4.63
CA LEU A 57 6.43 16.31 -4.75
C LEU A 57 6.59 16.00 -6.24
N ARG A 58 7.80 15.58 -6.62
CA ARG A 58 8.06 15.16 -7.99
C ARG A 58 7.08 14.04 -8.33
N THR A 59 6.31 14.24 -9.39
CA THR A 59 5.31 13.28 -9.85
C THR A 59 5.74 12.74 -11.21
N LEU A 60 5.85 11.42 -11.31
CA LEU A 60 6.14 10.65 -12.50
C LEU A 60 4.89 9.87 -12.92
N TYR A 61 4.83 9.49 -14.19
CA TYR A 61 3.73 8.70 -14.75
C TYR A 61 4.31 7.40 -15.30
N GLN A 62 3.64 6.27 -15.01
CA GLN A 62 4.06 4.97 -15.55
C GLN A 62 4.04 4.95 -17.08
N ILE A 63 3.08 5.66 -17.68
CA ILE A 63 2.89 5.80 -19.12
C ILE A 63 2.58 7.28 -19.40
N GLY A 64 3.20 7.84 -20.44
CA GLY A 64 2.99 9.22 -20.85
C GLY A 64 3.61 10.24 -19.89
N ASP A 65 3.10 11.47 -19.93
CA ASP A 65 3.59 12.60 -19.14
C ASP A 65 2.49 13.29 -18.31
N SER A 66 1.27 12.74 -18.32
CA SER A 66 0.11 13.36 -17.70
C SER A 66 -0.97 12.36 -17.26
N GLU A 67 -1.88 12.80 -16.37
CA GLU A 67 -2.99 11.97 -15.86
C GLU A 67 -3.90 11.40 -16.96
N LYS A 68 -4.07 12.12 -18.08
CA LYS A 68 -4.93 11.67 -19.20
C LYS A 68 -4.36 10.46 -19.93
N ASP A 69 -3.04 10.23 -19.83
CA ASP A 69 -2.37 9.13 -20.51
C ASP A 69 -2.44 7.83 -19.68
N LEU A 70 -2.85 7.95 -18.41
CA LEU A 70 -2.99 6.80 -17.53
C LEU A 70 -4.30 6.04 -17.79
N PRO A 71 -4.25 4.69 -17.73
CA PRO A 71 -5.44 3.86 -17.79
C PRO A 71 -6.32 4.02 -16.55
N GLU A 72 -7.53 3.49 -16.59
CA GLU A 72 -8.39 3.36 -15.41
C GLU A 72 -7.90 2.21 -14.53
N CYS A 73 -7.98 2.38 -13.21
CA CYS A 73 -7.57 1.37 -12.25
C CYS A 73 -8.55 0.18 -12.24
N GLU A 74 -8.01 -1.04 -12.22
CA GLU A 74 -8.78 -2.23 -11.85
C GLU A 74 -9.15 -2.20 -10.35
N ALA A 75 -10.09 -3.07 -9.95
CA ALA A 75 -10.50 -3.19 -8.56
C ALA A 75 -9.30 -3.52 -7.67
N ARG A 76 -9.10 -2.74 -6.59
CA ARG A 76 -7.96 -2.84 -5.66
C ARG A 76 -6.58 -2.75 -6.32
N ALA A 77 -6.48 -2.15 -7.51
CA ALA A 77 -5.19 -1.87 -8.12
C ALA A 77 -4.46 -0.73 -7.38
N VAL A 78 -3.12 -0.78 -7.44
CA VAL A 78 -2.27 0.31 -6.94
C VAL A 78 -2.40 1.50 -7.88
N CYS A 79 -2.90 2.63 -7.36
CA CYS A 79 -3.09 3.84 -8.15
C CYS A 79 -1.86 4.78 -8.13
N SER A 80 -1.08 4.77 -7.05
CA SER A 80 0.20 5.46 -6.94
C SER A 80 1.22 4.64 -6.16
N LYS A 81 2.49 4.79 -6.52
CA LYS A 81 3.63 4.37 -5.68
C LYS A 81 4.29 5.62 -5.13
N VAL A 82 4.64 5.60 -3.86
CA VAL A 82 5.39 6.68 -3.20
C VAL A 82 6.69 6.09 -2.72
N ASP A 83 7.81 6.62 -3.16
CA ASP A 83 9.13 6.22 -2.67
C ASP A 83 9.64 7.26 -1.68
N LEU A 84 10.08 6.80 -0.52
CA LEU A 84 10.52 7.60 0.62
C LEU A 84 12.02 7.40 0.93
N TYR A 85 12.78 6.72 0.07
CA TYR A 85 14.19 6.40 0.36
C TYR A 85 15.08 7.65 0.45
N ASP A 86 14.87 8.63 -0.40
CA ASP A 86 15.63 9.89 -0.44
C ASP A 86 14.64 11.08 -0.55
N SER A 87 14.75 11.91 -1.59
CA SER A 87 13.78 12.96 -1.88
C SER A 87 12.46 12.34 -2.33
N PRO A 88 11.35 12.44 -1.55
CA PRO A 88 10.15 11.69 -1.84
C PRO A 88 9.54 12.04 -3.20
N TRP A 89 9.08 11.03 -3.91
CA TRP A 89 8.45 11.18 -5.21
C TRP A 89 7.28 10.20 -5.38
N ILE A 90 6.38 10.57 -6.29
CA ILE A 90 5.15 9.82 -6.57
C ILE A 90 5.22 9.30 -8.00
N GLU A 91 4.93 8.03 -8.20
CA GLU A 91 4.71 7.42 -9.51
C GLU A 91 3.23 7.07 -9.69
N ARG A 92 2.55 7.76 -10.60
CA ARG A 92 1.15 7.53 -10.93
C ARG A 92 1.03 6.32 -11.86
N GLN A 93 0.18 5.37 -11.49
CA GLN A 93 -0.03 4.12 -12.25
C GLN A 93 -1.34 4.16 -13.07
N CYS A 94 -2.42 4.64 -12.45
CA CYS A 94 -3.75 4.65 -13.05
C CYS A 94 -4.65 5.73 -12.42
N ARG A 95 -5.80 5.99 -13.07
CA ARG A 95 -6.87 6.88 -12.60
C ARG A 95 -7.94 6.07 -11.87
N CYS A 96 -8.25 6.47 -10.64
CA CYS A 96 -9.35 5.84 -9.88
C CYS A 96 -10.71 6.17 -10.52
N LEU A 97 -11.62 5.21 -10.43
CA LEU A 97 -12.99 5.36 -10.93
C LEU A 97 -13.80 6.32 -10.05
N LYS A 98 -14.97 6.76 -10.56
CA LYS A 98 -15.92 7.65 -9.87
C LYS A 98 -15.36 9.03 -9.49
N GLN A 99 -14.39 9.54 -10.27
CA GLN A 99 -13.75 10.85 -10.04
C GLN A 99 -13.05 10.98 -8.68
N GLN A 100 -12.76 9.85 -8.02
CA GLN A 100 -11.94 9.88 -6.82
C GLN A 100 -10.48 10.15 -7.21
N LYS A 101 -9.82 11.05 -6.50
CA LYS A 101 -8.39 11.27 -6.67
C LYS A 101 -7.65 10.18 -5.90
N CYS A 102 -6.67 9.54 -6.55
CA CYS A 102 -5.79 8.61 -5.85
C CYS A 102 -5.11 9.30 -4.66
N PRO A 103 -5.07 8.68 -3.47
CA PRO A 103 -4.40 9.24 -2.31
C PRO A 103 -2.95 9.60 -2.60
N SER A 104 -2.54 10.80 -2.17
CA SER A 104 -1.19 11.35 -2.37
C SER A 104 -0.51 11.74 -1.05
N SER A 105 -1.06 11.30 0.09
CA SER A 105 -0.48 11.53 1.40
C SER A 105 0.85 10.77 1.53
N LEU A 106 1.83 11.36 2.22
CA LEU A 106 3.05 10.66 2.61
C LEU A 106 2.86 9.81 3.87
N SER A 107 1.74 10.00 4.59
CA SER A 107 1.41 9.20 5.76
C SER A 107 0.83 7.85 5.32
N PRO A 108 1.25 6.73 5.93
CA PRO A 108 0.64 5.43 5.69
C PRO A 108 -0.71 5.26 6.43
N ASN A 109 -1.03 6.13 7.39
CA ASN A 109 -2.22 5.98 8.24
C ASN A 109 -3.48 6.62 7.63
N ASP A 110 -3.63 6.57 6.31
CA ASP A 110 -4.77 7.12 5.57
C ASP A 110 -5.83 6.07 5.22
N GLY A 111 -5.63 4.81 5.65
CA GLY A 111 -6.53 3.69 5.37
C GLY A 111 -6.46 3.16 3.93
N HIS A 112 -5.63 3.76 3.07
CA HIS A 112 -5.53 3.43 1.64
C HIS A 112 -4.08 3.10 1.25
N THR A 113 -3.25 2.73 2.23
CA THR A 113 -1.81 2.54 2.04
C THR A 113 -1.35 1.18 2.52
N ILE A 114 -0.61 0.50 1.66
CA ILE A 114 0.23 -0.65 2.03
C ILE A 114 1.69 -0.17 2.01
N ALA A 115 2.38 -0.27 3.14
CA ALA A 115 3.79 0.10 3.23
C ALA A 115 4.69 -1.14 3.12
N ASP A 116 5.76 -1.05 2.32
CA ASP A 116 6.82 -2.06 2.22
C ASP A 116 8.19 -1.36 2.17
N ARG A 117 9.00 -1.56 3.21
CA ARG A 117 10.31 -0.90 3.39
C ARG A 117 10.21 0.62 3.22
N THR A 118 10.81 1.16 2.17
CA THR A 118 10.84 2.60 1.84
C THR A 118 9.76 3.00 0.85
N ARG A 119 8.81 2.12 0.53
CA ARG A 119 7.75 2.38 -0.45
C ARG A 119 6.38 2.30 0.20
N GLN A 120 5.49 3.15 -0.29
CA GLN A 120 4.07 3.09 0.00
C GLN A 120 3.29 2.88 -1.29
N PHE A 121 2.38 1.92 -1.27
CA PHE A 121 1.47 1.61 -2.37
C PHE A 121 0.09 2.13 -2.00
N LYS A 122 -0.42 3.07 -2.81
CA LYS A 122 -1.71 3.72 -2.59
C LYS A 122 -2.80 3.02 -3.40
N LEU A 123 -3.93 2.78 -2.76
CA LEU A 123 -5.12 2.15 -3.35
C LEU A 123 -6.25 3.18 -3.50
N CYS A 124 -7.21 2.88 -4.37
CA CYS A 124 -8.40 3.73 -4.55
C CYS A 124 -9.47 3.49 -3.48
N GLU A 125 -9.48 2.31 -2.85
CA GLU A 125 -10.47 1.82 -1.89
C GLU A 125 -9.82 0.88 -0.86
#